data_AF-A0A7S0W658-F1
#
_entry.id   AF-A0A7S0W658-F1
#
_cell.length_a   1.000
_cell.length_b   1.000
_cell.length_c   1.000
_cell.angle_alpha   90.00
_cell.angle_beta   90.00
_cell.angle_gamma   90.00
#
_symmetry.space_group_name_H-M   'P 1'
#
loop_
_entity.id
_entity.type
_entity.pdbx_description
1 polymer ?
#
loop_
_entity_poly.entity_id
_entity_poly.type
_entity_poly.pdbx_seq_one_letter_code
_entity_poly.pdbx_strand_id
1 'polypeptide(L)'
;RERGSRYRGRWVTMRRELTALLLMCCSVAPLAGREVDDTVREDIELRRIAFGSCSKPKLEQRLWKSIAEQDPQLWLWTGDAVYLDQDGPQHLAPAYAMQKEKEEYKRFLASGVMVEGVYDDHDMGINDAGGSLWHKEESKQAFLDFLGVPAAGEGGRARRERRGAYSCHTYGR
;
A
#
# COMPACT_ATOMS: atom_id res chain seq x y z
N ARG A 1 -44.62 50.55 69.47
CA ARG A 1 -44.48 51.98 69.10
C ARG A 1 -43.66 52.04 67.81
N GLU A 2 -44.20 52.75 66.82
CA GLU A 2 -43.51 53.51 65.75
C GLU A 2 -42.52 52.73 64.86
N ARG A 3 -42.85 52.38 63.60
CA ARG A 3 -43.02 53.22 62.39
C ARG A 3 -41.90 54.25 62.16
N GLY A 4 -40.99 53.92 61.23
CA GLY A 4 -40.26 54.85 60.36
C GLY A 4 -39.91 54.09 59.07
N SER A 5 -40.56 54.30 57.92
CA SER A 5 -40.58 55.47 57.01
C SER A 5 -39.40 55.51 56.02
N ARG A 6 -39.76 55.17 54.76
CA ARG A 6 -39.39 55.80 53.47
C ARG A 6 -37.95 55.69 52.93
N TYR A 7 -37.87 54.90 51.84
CA TYR A 7 -37.52 55.28 50.46
C TYR A 7 -36.33 56.24 50.19
N ARG A 8 -35.33 55.78 49.41
CA ARG A 8 -35.14 56.13 47.97
C ARG A 8 -33.81 55.61 47.37
N GLY A 9 -33.90 55.13 46.12
CA GLY A 9 -32.84 55.08 45.09
C GLY A 9 -31.94 53.83 45.14
N ARG A 10 -31.49 53.21 44.05
CA ARG A 10 -31.54 53.49 42.61
C ARG A 10 -31.30 52.16 41.87
N TRP A 11 -31.91 52.06 40.70
CA TRP A 11 -31.73 51.08 39.62
C TRP A 11 -30.27 50.79 39.28
N VAL A 12 -29.86 49.53 39.15
CA VAL A 12 -28.84 49.06 38.19
C VAL A 12 -29.06 47.58 37.82
N THR A 13 -29.53 47.39 36.59
CA THR A 13 -29.38 46.27 35.63
C THR A 13 -29.35 44.82 36.09
N MET A 14 -30.42 44.13 35.69
CA MET A 14 -30.54 42.69 35.47
C MET A 14 -29.42 42.20 34.54
N ARG A 15 -28.51 41.35 35.06
CA ARG A 15 -27.49 40.68 34.25
C ARG A 15 -28.19 39.65 33.36
N ARG A 16 -28.08 39.84 32.05
CA ARG A 16 -28.47 38.87 31.03
C ARG A 16 -27.38 37.81 31.00
N GLU A 17 -27.66 36.64 31.54
CA GLU A 17 -26.85 35.44 31.33
C GLU A 17 -26.92 35.10 29.83
N LEU A 18 -25.81 35.31 29.13
CA LEU A 18 -25.65 34.90 27.73
C LEU A 18 -25.36 33.40 27.71
N THR A 19 -26.37 32.60 27.40
CA THR A 19 -26.19 31.18 27.07
C THR A 19 -25.44 31.11 25.74
N ALA A 20 -24.13 30.87 25.79
CA ALA A 20 -23.33 30.56 24.62
C ALA A 20 -23.71 29.16 24.11
N LEU A 21 -24.54 29.12 23.06
CA LEU A 21 -24.84 27.90 22.33
C LEU A 21 -23.58 27.50 21.55
N LEU A 22 -22.78 26.57 22.09
CA LEU A 22 -21.67 25.96 21.38
C LEU A 22 -22.27 25.10 20.26
N LEU A 23 -22.36 25.64 19.04
CA LEU A 23 -22.55 24.83 17.84
C LEU A 23 -21.28 24.01 17.65
N MET A 24 -21.27 22.82 18.27
CA MET A 24 -20.34 21.75 17.93
C MET A 24 -20.67 21.33 16.51
N CYS A 25 -20.04 22.01 15.56
CA CYS A 25 -20.04 21.61 14.16
C CYS A 25 -19.30 20.27 14.13
N CYS A 26 -20.04 19.17 14.27
CA CYS A 26 -19.57 17.85 13.93
C CYS A 26 -19.29 17.89 12.42
N SER A 27 -18.09 18.32 12.04
CA SER A 27 -17.55 18.04 10.73
C SER A 27 -17.50 16.51 10.66
N VAL A 28 -18.50 15.95 9.99
CA VAL A 28 -18.40 14.60 9.46
C VAL A 28 -17.28 14.71 8.43
N ALA A 29 -16.05 14.45 8.86
CA ALA A 29 -14.98 14.22 7.91
C ALA A 29 -15.50 13.08 7.02
N PRO A 30 -15.58 13.26 5.70
CA PRO A 30 -15.86 12.13 4.84
C PRO A 30 -14.81 11.09 5.21
N LEU A 31 -15.24 9.91 5.64
CA LEU A 31 -14.38 8.74 5.61
C LEU A 31 -13.94 8.65 4.16
N ALA A 32 -12.73 9.16 3.88
CA ALA A 32 -12.13 9.08 2.56
C ALA A 32 -12.31 7.63 2.16
N GLY A 33 -13.13 7.40 1.13
CA GLY A 33 -13.38 6.07 0.60
C GLY A 33 -12.01 5.45 0.46
N ARG A 34 -11.80 4.33 1.17
CA ARG A 34 -10.59 3.53 1.03
C ARG A 34 -10.42 3.36 -0.48
N GLU A 35 -9.36 3.90 -1.07
CA GLU A 35 -9.01 3.62 -2.47
C GLU A 35 -8.86 2.09 -2.54
N VAL A 36 -9.90 1.42 -3.02
CA VAL A 36 -10.05 -0.04 -3.00
C VAL A 36 -9.71 -0.65 -4.36
N ASP A 37 -9.51 0.15 -5.40
CA ASP A 37 -9.06 -0.41 -6.67
C ASP A 37 -7.71 0.19 -7.03
N ASP A 38 -6.67 -0.63 -6.93
CA ASP A 38 -5.33 -0.17 -7.30
C ASP A 38 -5.21 -0.08 -8.83
N THR A 39 -6.06 -0.78 -9.59
CA THR A 39 -6.04 -0.76 -11.07
C THR A 39 -7.33 -1.35 -11.67
N VAL A 40 -8.14 -0.52 -12.33
CA VAL A 40 -9.19 -0.96 -13.27
C VAL A 40 -8.69 -0.76 -14.70
N ARG A 41 -8.60 -1.83 -15.47
CA ARG A 41 -8.16 -1.85 -16.88
C ARG A 41 -9.20 -2.55 -17.75
N GLU A 42 -10.27 -1.82 -18.03
CA GLU A 42 -11.32 -2.29 -18.96
C GLU A 42 -10.81 -2.43 -20.40
N ASP A 43 -9.71 -1.75 -20.74
CA ASP A 43 -9.07 -1.77 -22.05
C ASP A 43 -8.27 -3.05 -22.32
N ILE A 44 -7.98 -3.85 -21.29
CA ILE A 44 -7.18 -5.07 -21.40
C ILE A 44 -8.05 -6.29 -21.11
N GLU A 45 -8.33 -7.09 -22.13
CA GLU A 45 -8.88 -8.44 -21.96
C GLU A 45 -7.75 -9.42 -21.63
N LEU A 46 -7.66 -9.87 -20.38
CA LEU A 46 -6.70 -10.91 -19.97
C LEU A 46 -7.17 -12.29 -20.43
N ARG A 47 -6.38 -12.93 -21.30
CA ARG A 47 -6.56 -14.30 -21.76
C ARG A 47 -5.55 -15.26 -21.17
N ARG A 48 -4.37 -14.75 -20.76
CA ARG A 48 -3.32 -15.57 -20.17
C ARG A 48 -2.63 -14.87 -19.02
N ILE A 49 -2.68 -15.54 -17.87
CA ILE A 49 -1.99 -15.16 -16.65
C ILE A 49 -0.97 -16.26 -16.36
N ALA A 50 0.28 -15.87 -16.15
CA ALA A 50 1.29 -16.73 -15.58
C ALA A 50 1.53 -16.31 -14.13
N PHE A 51 1.91 -17.25 -13.29
CA PHE A 51 2.20 -16.99 -11.87
C PHE A 51 3.31 -17.91 -11.39
N GLY A 52 3.97 -17.51 -10.31
CA GLY A 52 4.98 -18.32 -9.65
C GLY A 52 5.56 -17.66 -8.42
N SER A 53 6.44 -18.40 -7.77
CA SER A 53 7.12 -18.04 -6.53
C SER A 53 8.48 -18.72 -6.45
N CYS A 54 9.16 -18.56 -5.33
CA CYS A 54 10.35 -19.31 -4.96
C CYS A 54 11.51 -19.15 -5.96
N SER A 55 11.73 -17.92 -6.45
CA SER A 55 12.82 -17.62 -7.37
C SER A 55 14.12 -17.35 -6.61
N LYS A 56 15.16 -18.13 -6.93
CA LYS A 56 16.52 -17.98 -6.38
C LYS A 56 17.43 -17.38 -7.45
N PRO A 57 17.67 -16.05 -7.48
CA PRO A 57 18.44 -15.41 -8.53
C PRO A 57 19.89 -15.90 -8.58
N LYS A 58 20.43 -16.55 -7.55
CA LYS A 58 21.78 -17.13 -7.60
C LYS A 58 21.88 -18.40 -8.44
N LEU A 59 20.75 -19.01 -8.75
CA LEU A 59 20.66 -20.20 -9.61
C LEU A 59 20.34 -19.80 -11.05
N GLU A 60 20.54 -20.74 -11.96
CA GLU A 60 20.16 -20.58 -13.36
C GLU A 60 18.64 -20.47 -13.49
N GLN A 61 18.15 -19.43 -14.20
CA GLN A 61 16.73 -19.12 -14.28
C GLN A 61 16.11 -19.53 -15.64
N ARG A 62 16.30 -20.79 -16.05
CA ARG A 62 15.77 -21.32 -17.33
C ARG A 62 14.26 -21.20 -17.47
N LEU A 63 13.55 -21.14 -16.34
CA LEU A 63 12.09 -21.04 -16.28
C LEU A 63 11.53 -19.84 -17.04
N TRP A 64 12.23 -18.70 -17.06
CA TRP A 64 11.74 -17.48 -17.70
C TRP A 64 11.56 -17.65 -19.20
N LYS A 65 12.42 -18.44 -19.84
CA LYS A 65 12.27 -18.77 -21.26
C LYS A 65 10.95 -19.53 -21.50
N SER A 66 10.69 -20.57 -20.73
CA SER A 66 9.48 -21.39 -20.88
C SER A 66 8.20 -20.60 -20.55
N ILE A 67 8.26 -19.70 -19.57
CA ILE A 67 7.13 -18.82 -19.24
C ILE A 67 6.89 -17.81 -20.36
N ALA A 68 7.95 -17.18 -20.89
CA ALA A 68 7.85 -16.24 -21.99
C ALA A 68 7.28 -16.86 -23.27
N GLU A 69 7.61 -18.13 -23.55
CA GLU A 69 7.04 -18.89 -24.68
C GLU A 69 5.52 -19.08 -24.57
N GLN A 70 4.94 -18.92 -23.38
CA GLN A 70 3.48 -18.95 -23.22
C GLN A 70 2.81 -17.62 -23.60
N ASP A 71 3.55 -16.52 -23.79
CA ASP A 71 3.01 -15.19 -24.08
C ASP A 71 1.96 -14.71 -23.04
N PRO A 72 2.31 -14.65 -21.74
CA PRO A 72 1.39 -14.15 -20.71
C PRO A 72 1.25 -12.62 -20.80
N GLN A 73 0.03 -12.13 -20.57
CA GLN A 73 -0.24 -10.70 -20.47
C GLN A 73 0.00 -10.17 -19.05
N LEU A 74 -0.10 -11.06 -18.05
CA LEU A 74 0.13 -10.77 -16.64
C LEU A 74 1.01 -11.86 -16.04
N TRP A 75 2.04 -11.43 -15.31
CA TRP A 75 2.82 -12.25 -14.40
C TRP A 75 2.48 -11.90 -12.96
N LEU A 76 2.09 -12.90 -12.18
CA LEU A 76 1.78 -12.76 -10.76
C LEU A 76 2.87 -13.42 -9.91
N TRP A 77 3.64 -12.61 -9.19
CA TRP A 77 4.46 -13.08 -8.08
C TRP A 77 3.56 -13.48 -6.91
N THR A 78 3.70 -14.73 -6.47
CA THR A 78 2.88 -15.31 -5.39
C THR A 78 3.66 -15.47 -4.09
N GLY A 79 4.79 -14.77 -3.96
CA GLY A 79 5.74 -14.88 -2.86
C GLY A 79 7.13 -15.28 -3.32
N ASP A 80 8.11 -15.17 -2.42
CA ASP A 80 9.52 -15.53 -2.60
C ASP A 80 10.07 -15.14 -3.98
N ALA A 81 9.94 -13.86 -4.35
CA ALA A 81 10.55 -13.38 -5.59
C ALA A 81 12.09 -13.39 -5.51
N VAL A 82 12.65 -13.36 -4.30
CA VAL A 82 14.08 -13.52 -4.01
C VAL A 82 14.31 -14.31 -2.72
N TYR A 83 15.53 -14.83 -2.56
CA TYR A 83 16.04 -15.38 -1.29
C TYR A 83 17.29 -14.64 -0.87
N LEU A 84 17.39 -14.34 0.43
CA LEU A 84 18.52 -13.65 1.02
C LEU A 84 19.49 -14.65 1.67
N ASP A 85 20.78 -14.32 1.66
CA ASP A 85 21.78 -15.06 2.46
C ASP A 85 21.83 -14.56 3.91
N GLN A 86 21.39 -13.33 4.13
CA GLN A 86 21.44 -12.62 5.40
C GLN A 86 20.11 -11.93 5.62
N ASP A 87 19.61 -12.04 6.84
CA ASP A 87 18.36 -11.42 7.23
C ASP A 87 18.49 -9.89 7.31
N GLY A 88 17.44 -9.21 6.88
CA GLY A 88 17.25 -7.77 7.04
C GLY A 88 16.79 -7.08 5.75
N PRO A 89 15.93 -6.07 5.84
CA PRO A 89 15.36 -5.38 4.68
C PRO A 89 16.42 -4.69 3.82
N GLN A 90 17.58 -4.34 4.38
CA GLN A 90 18.69 -3.75 3.64
C GLN A 90 19.25 -4.67 2.54
N HIS A 91 19.01 -5.97 2.64
CA HIS A 91 19.48 -6.95 1.65
C HIS A 91 18.45 -7.22 0.53
N LEU A 92 17.20 -6.75 0.67
CA LEU A 92 16.14 -6.95 -0.32
C LEU A 92 16.41 -6.21 -1.63
N ALA A 93 16.72 -4.90 -1.58
CA ALA A 93 16.94 -4.12 -2.80
C ALA A 93 18.07 -4.69 -3.69
N PRO A 94 19.26 -5.07 -3.15
CA PRO A 94 20.28 -5.77 -3.92
C PRO A 94 19.81 -7.13 -4.49
N ALA A 95 19.04 -7.90 -3.74
CA ALA A 95 18.52 -9.18 -4.21
C ALA A 95 17.52 -9.01 -5.36
N TYR A 96 16.60 -8.05 -5.24
CA TYR A 96 15.67 -7.69 -6.31
C TYR A 96 16.39 -7.16 -7.55
N ALA A 97 17.43 -6.36 -7.37
CA ALA A 97 18.29 -5.91 -8.47
C ALA A 97 18.93 -7.11 -9.19
N MET A 98 19.46 -8.08 -8.44
CA MET A 98 20.02 -9.31 -9.02
C MET A 98 18.99 -10.09 -9.86
N GLN A 99 17.74 -10.17 -9.41
CA GLN A 99 16.66 -10.79 -10.18
C GLN A 99 16.38 -10.00 -11.47
N LYS A 100 16.21 -8.67 -11.36
CA LYS A 100 16.02 -7.76 -12.50
C LYS A 100 17.21 -7.75 -13.46
N GLU A 101 18.39 -8.15 -13.01
CA GLU A 101 19.58 -8.24 -13.84
C GLU A 101 19.70 -9.53 -14.65
N LYS A 102 18.90 -10.56 -14.35
CA LYS A 102 18.87 -11.80 -15.13
C LYS A 102 18.43 -11.54 -16.55
N GLU A 103 19.25 -11.95 -17.51
CA GLU A 103 19.01 -11.69 -18.93
C GLU A 103 17.66 -12.26 -19.39
N GLU A 104 17.27 -13.44 -18.90
CA GLU A 104 15.98 -14.03 -19.24
C GLU A 104 14.80 -13.26 -18.60
N TYR A 105 14.93 -12.80 -17.36
CA TYR A 105 13.89 -11.99 -16.71
C TYR A 105 13.80 -10.59 -17.32
N LYS A 106 14.92 -9.96 -17.66
CA LYS A 106 14.96 -8.69 -18.42
C LYS A 106 14.18 -8.80 -19.73
N ARG A 107 14.46 -9.86 -20.51
CA ARG A 107 13.74 -10.11 -21.77
C ARG A 107 12.26 -10.36 -21.52
N PHE A 108 11.93 -11.10 -20.47
CA PHE A 108 10.54 -11.31 -20.07
C PHE A 108 9.84 -9.98 -19.75
N LEU A 109 10.43 -9.10 -18.94
CA LEU A 109 9.89 -7.77 -18.65
C LEU A 109 9.78 -6.90 -19.92
N ALA A 110 10.76 -6.98 -20.83
CA ALA A 110 10.76 -6.23 -22.09
C ALA A 110 9.67 -6.67 -23.09
N SER A 111 9.00 -7.81 -22.86
CA SER A 111 7.86 -8.25 -23.68
C SER A 111 6.62 -7.37 -23.52
N GLY A 112 6.56 -6.54 -22.47
CA GLY A 112 5.37 -5.76 -22.11
C GLY A 112 4.39 -6.51 -21.21
N VAL A 113 4.76 -7.69 -20.70
CA VAL A 113 4.01 -8.39 -19.64
C VAL A 113 3.80 -7.46 -18.44
N MET A 114 2.57 -7.38 -17.95
CA MET A 114 2.28 -6.67 -16.70
C MET A 114 2.78 -7.50 -15.53
N VAL A 115 3.31 -6.86 -14.49
CA VAL A 115 3.84 -7.55 -13.31
C VAL A 115 3.09 -7.09 -12.09
N GLU A 116 2.47 -8.03 -11.39
CA GLU A 116 1.84 -7.80 -10.09
C GLU A 116 2.26 -8.89 -9.11
N GLY A 117 1.89 -8.72 -7.84
CA GLY A 117 2.11 -9.78 -6.87
C GLY A 117 2.00 -9.36 -5.42
N VAL A 118 2.28 -10.34 -4.58
CA VAL A 118 2.36 -10.21 -3.13
C VAL A 118 3.65 -10.86 -2.65
N TYR A 119 4.24 -10.29 -1.60
CA TYR A 119 5.43 -10.81 -0.94
C TYR A 119 5.14 -12.07 -0.08
N ASP A 120 6.18 -12.84 0.22
CA ASP A 120 6.19 -13.84 1.30
C ASP A 120 7.38 -13.58 2.26
N ASP A 121 7.64 -14.45 3.22
CA ASP A 121 8.63 -14.28 4.28
C ASP A 121 10.04 -13.89 3.78
N HIS A 122 10.54 -14.53 2.73
CA HIS A 122 11.85 -14.17 2.16
C HIS A 122 11.88 -12.79 1.50
N ASP A 123 10.76 -12.32 0.97
CA ASP A 123 10.58 -10.97 0.46
C ASP A 123 10.41 -9.93 1.58
N MET A 124 10.20 -10.39 2.83
CA MET A 124 10.26 -9.58 4.05
C MET A 124 11.63 -9.60 4.73
N GLY A 125 12.58 -10.33 4.15
CA GLY A 125 13.97 -10.37 4.52
C GLY A 125 14.29 -11.13 5.80
N ILE A 126 13.40 -11.99 6.29
CA ILE A 126 13.68 -12.91 7.41
C ILE A 126 12.99 -14.24 7.10
N ASN A 127 13.65 -15.38 7.30
CA ASN A 127 13.00 -16.68 7.15
C ASN A 127 11.89 -16.88 8.21
N ASP A 128 10.78 -17.54 7.86
CA ASP A 128 9.62 -17.78 8.74
C ASP A 128 9.00 -16.50 9.31
N ALA A 129 9.17 -15.40 8.58
CA ALA A 129 8.57 -14.13 8.88
C ALA A 129 7.04 -14.18 8.81
N GLY A 130 6.38 -13.38 9.63
CA GLY A 130 4.92 -13.31 9.63
C GLY A 130 4.37 -12.00 10.19
N GLY A 131 3.25 -12.09 10.91
CA GLY A 131 2.51 -10.97 11.51
C GLY A 131 3.36 -9.95 12.31
N SER A 132 4.44 -10.40 12.94
CA SER A 132 5.21 -9.70 13.97
C SER A 132 6.53 -9.08 13.50
N LEU A 133 6.83 -9.10 12.20
CA LEU A 133 8.03 -8.47 11.65
C LEU A 133 8.11 -6.97 11.99
N TRP A 134 9.29 -6.57 12.46
CA TRP A 134 9.60 -5.19 12.86
C TRP A 134 9.83 -4.24 11.66
N HIS A 135 10.06 -4.79 10.45
CA HIS A 135 10.42 -4.04 9.23
C HIS A 135 9.52 -4.31 8.02
N LYS A 136 8.22 -4.46 8.27
CA LYS A 136 7.25 -4.72 7.18
C LYS A 136 7.14 -3.58 6.19
N GLU A 137 7.34 -2.34 6.65
CA GLU A 137 7.15 -1.17 5.81
C GLU A 137 8.31 -1.03 4.83
N GLU A 138 9.55 -1.16 5.30
CA GLU A 138 10.76 -1.13 4.48
C GLU A 138 10.73 -2.27 3.46
N SER A 139 10.35 -3.47 3.90
CA SER A 139 10.25 -4.63 3.01
C SER A 139 9.15 -4.45 1.96
N LYS A 140 7.99 -3.92 2.35
CA LYS A 140 6.90 -3.58 1.43
C LYS A 140 7.38 -2.57 0.38
N GLN A 141 8.04 -1.49 0.79
CA GLN A 141 8.53 -0.49 -0.17
C GLN A 141 9.54 -1.10 -1.14
N ALA A 142 10.48 -1.92 -0.66
CA ALA A 142 11.43 -2.63 -1.52
C ALA A 142 10.73 -3.56 -2.52
N PHE A 143 9.69 -4.28 -2.09
CA PHE A 143 8.90 -5.13 -2.97
C PHE A 143 8.09 -4.33 -4.01
N LEU A 144 7.49 -3.20 -3.62
CA LEU A 144 6.76 -2.32 -4.55
C LEU A 144 7.71 -1.68 -5.58
N ASP A 145 8.93 -1.33 -5.18
CA ASP A 145 9.98 -0.86 -6.09
C ASP A 145 10.43 -1.98 -7.05
N PHE A 146 10.49 -3.22 -6.56
CA PHE A 146 10.74 -4.39 -7.39
C PHE A 146 9.62 -4.62 -8.42
N LEU A 147 8.35 -4.53 -8.04
CA LEU A 147 7.23 -4.64 -8.98
C LEU A 147 7.16 -3.46 -9.96
N GLY A 148 7.79 -2.33 -9.64
CA GLY A 148 7.75 -1.12 -10.46
C GLY A 148 6.50 -0.27 -10.22
N VAL A 149 5.89 -0.39 -9.04
CA VAL A 149 4.75 0.46 -8.64
C VAL A 149 5.23 1.93 -8.58
N PRO A 150 4.53 2.90 -9.18
CA PRO A 150 4.96 4.30 -9.21
C PRO A 150 5.14 4.90 -7.81
N ALA A 151 5.92 5.97 -7.68
CA ALA A 151 6.02 6.71 -6.42
C ALA A 151 4.65 7.23 -5.96
N ALA A 152 4.50 7.58 -4.68
CA ALA A 152 3.22 8.08 -4.16
C ALA A 152 2.73 9.35 -4.90
N GLY A 153 3.67 10.23 -5.29
CA GLY A 153 3.38 11.42 -6.09
C GLY A 153 3.10 11.17 -7.58
N GLU A 154 3.26 9.93 -8.04
CA GLU A 154 3.14 9.50 -9.45
C GLU A 154 2.01 8.48 -9.65
N GLY A 155 1.03 8.46 -8.74
CA GLY A 155 -0.13 7.57 -8.82
C GLY A 155 -0.01 6.27 -8.02
N GLY A 156 1.11 6.01 -7.33
CA GLY A 156 1.28 4.83 -6.47
C GLY A 156 0.80 5.00 -5.02
N ARG A 157 0.13 6.11 -4.69
CA ARG A 157 -0.24 6.48 -3.32
C ARG A 157 -1.02 5.37 -2.59
N ALA A 158 -2.03 4.82 -3.24
CA ALA A 158 -2.90 3.78 -2.66
C ALA A 158 -2.10 2.54 -2.22
N ARG A 159 -1.22 2.01 -3.08
CA ARG A 159 -0.35 0.86 -2.77
C ARG A 159 0.71 1.20 -1.72
N ARG A 160 1.34 2.38 -1.81
CA ARG A 160 2.49 2.75 -0.97
C ARG A 160 2.11 3.17 0.45
N GLU A 161 0.96 3.82 0.66
CA GLU A 161 0.54 4.27 2.00
C GLU A 161 -0.23 3.21 2.79
N ARG A 162 -0.83 2.24 2.10
CA ARG A 162 -1.58 1.15 2.72
C ARG A 162 -0.66 0.23 3.52
N ARG A 163 -1.20 -0.37 4.59
CA ARG A 163 -0.50 -1.42 5.35
C ARG A 163 -0.47 -2.71 4.53
N GLY A 164 0.73 -3.26 4.33
CA GLY A 164 0.93 -4.51 3.60
C GLY A 164 0.86 -4.37 2.08
N ALA A 165 1.31 -5.41 1.36
CA ALA A 165 1.46 -5.38 -0.09
C ALA A 165 0.20 -5.80 -0.89
N TYR A 166 -0.91 -6.12 -0.20
CA TYR A 166 -2.13 -6.61 -0.86
C TYR A 166 -2.75 -5.56 -1.78
N SER A 167 -3.32 -6.04 -2.89
CA SER A 167 -3.98 -5.23 -3.90
C SER A 167 -5.16 -5.95 -4.55
N CYS A 168 -5.99 -5.19 -5.23
CA CYS A 168 -7.06 -5.68 -6.09
C CYS A 168 -6.93 -5.00 -7.44
N HIS A 169 -7.07 -5.78 -8.51
CA HIS A 169 -6.98 -5.32 -9.90
C HIS A 169 -8.12 -5.93 -10.69
N THR A 170 -8.77 -5.11 -11.50
CA THR A 170 -9.84 -5.53 -12.42
C THR A 170 -9.34 -5.39 -13.85
N TYR A 171 -9.44 -6.46 -14.64
CA TYR A 171 -9.07 -6.46 -16.07
C TYR A 171 -10.25 -6.94 -16.91
N GLY A 172 -10.51 -6.23 -18.01
CA GLY A 172 -11.64 -6.51 -18.90
C GLY A 172 -12.94 -5.86 -18.44
N ARG A 173 -14.03 -6.21 -19.13
CA ARG A 173 -15.40 -5.76 -18.84
C ARG A 173 -16.29 -6.92 -18.46
#